data_AF-A0A7W1NC46-F1
#
_entry.id   AF-A0A7W1NC46-F1
#
_cell.length_a   1.000
_cell.length_b   1.000
_cell.length_c   1.000
_cell.angle_alpha   90.00
_cell.angle_beta   90.00
_cell.angle_gamma   90.00
#
_symmetry.space_group_name_H-M   'P 1'
#
loop_
_entity.id
_entity.type
_entity.pdbx_description
1 polymer ?
#
loop_
_entity_poly.entity_id
_entity_poly.type
_entity_poly.pdbx_seq_one_letter_code
_entity_poly.pdbx_strand_id
1 'polypeptide(L)'
;FFVRVNKTREDVLKVAGAVGVQRASASSTLEELFQAKFSEALKTVGKRMDFISLYNERDRFKEAIVQIIGRDLNGYSLEDAAIDFLEQTPLKLLNPDNILDSEGIRKIIELTAIQRVRANEIQRDAEKTIKKQDVETREAVLALERQQCDAEARQAREIATTRARESAEQIKVEAEEHLRGTGARIAAEQELGIAKQNAQREVDVASKQREGVLMVQTERVEKDRALEAVQRERAVELSRIEKEKILAVERKNIAEVIRERVAVEKTVAEEEERTKDVRAFAEARRVKDVALTGAEQHAEEAKIKEVKQAQSAEQAAVHMAKEKLLLAEADQSAAEMEARSAVRRAEGRQAEAAAEGLAKARVYEADTEAQRKRGLAEVTVKEASAKAIEQVGEAEASAIENRIMAESRGLAEKAGAMAKLDTATRGHEEFRFKLEKEVEVAKVRMQANVDVAKANAEVLATSLRNAKFEIVGGDGAFFDRFVKAVSQGRGIDAMVDNSEVLKTLGSDYLDGSRSLPADLKEALSGLGSGDLANLSVANLLNRLATKRDAGAVRDALAKASDVVRLDGERTG
;
A
#
# COMPACT_ATOMS: atom_id res chain seq x y z
N PHE A 1 -29.67 -46.23 28.00
CA PHE A 1 -29.10 -46.52 29.34
C PHE A 1 -29.40 -47.96 29.70
N PHE A 2 -28.45 -48.69 30.26
CA PHE A 2 -28.61 -50.07 30.70
C PHE A 2 -28.75 -50.12 32.21
N VAL A 3 -29.94 -50.45 32.70
CA VAL A 3 -30.29 -50.46 34.13
C VAL A 3 -30.65 -51.88 34.54
N ARG A 4 -30.16 -52.32 35.69
CA ARG A 4 -30.50 -53.63 36.28
C ARG A 4 -30.76 -53.51 37.77
N VAL A 5 -31.51 -54.44 38.35
CA VAL A 5 -31.68 -54.52 39.82
C VAL A 5 -30.38 -55.06 40.44
N ASN A 6 -29.98 -54.51 41.59
CA ASN A 6 -28.81 -55.02 42.30
C ASN A 6 -29.08 -56.43 42.88
N LYS A 7 -28.02 -57.25 43.02
CA LYS A 7 -28.15 -58.66 43.46
C LYS A 7 -28.33 -58.81 44.98
N THR A 8 -28.15 -57.73 45.72
CA THR A 8 -28.26 -57.64 47.18
C THR A 8 -29.70 -57.79 47.64
N ARG A 9 -29.93 -58.61 48.66
CA ARG A 9 -31.27 -58.90 49.21
C ARG A 9 -32.01 -57.61 49.62
N GLU A 10 -31.30 -56.66 50.22
CA GLU A 10 -31.86 -55.39 50.66
C GLU A 10 -32.39 -54.54 49.50
N ASP A 11 -31.65 -54.47 48.40
CA ASP A 11 -32.02 -53.65 47.24
C ASP A 11 -33.17 -54.26 46.45
N VAL A 12 -33.21 -55.60 46.33
CA VAL A 12 -34.35 -56.31 45.75
C VAL A 12 -35.62 -56.05 46.57
N LEU A 13 -35.52 -56.06 47.92
CA LEU A 13 -36.65 -55.76 48.80
C LEU A 13 -37.11 -54.30 48.68
N LYS A 14 -36.18 -53.34 48.59
CA LYS A 14 -36.50 -51.92 48.37
C LYS A 14 -37.27 -51.72 47.06
N VAL A 15 -36.79 -52.31 45.96
CA VAL A 15 -37.44 -52.21 44.65
C VAL A 15 -38.80 -52.89 44.65
N ALA A 16 -38.90 -54.09 45.23
CA ALA A 16 -40.16 -54.82 45.34
C ALA A 16 -41.20 -54.08 46.20
N GLY A 17 -40.77 -53.42 47.28
CA GLY A 17 -41.65 -52.63 48.15
C GLY A 17 -42.12 -51.31 47.54
N ALA A 18 -41.28 -50.65 46.75
CA ALA A 18 -41.60 -49.35 46.15
C ALA A 18 -42.47 -49.48 44.88
N VAL A 19 -42.21 -50.49 44.04
CA VAL A 19 -42.75 -50.57 42.67
C VAL A 19 -43.53 -51.87 42.43
N GLY A 20 -43.22 -52.93 43.18
CA GLY A 20 -43.78 -54.28 42.99
C GLY A 20 -42.99 -55.12 41.99
N VAL A 21 -42.90 -56.44 42.23
CA VAL A 21 -42.05 -57.38 41.48
C VAL A 21 -42.40 -57.43 39.98
N GLN A 22 -43.68 -57.34 39.63
CA GLN A 22 -44.16 -57.41 38.24
C GLN A 22 -43.84 -56.12 37.46
N ARG A 23 -43.88 -54.96 38.12
CA ARG A 23 -43.64 -53.65 37.48
C ARG A 23 -42.18 -53.22 37.52
N ALA A 24 -41.37 -53.82 38.40
CA ALA A 24 -39.95 -53.49 38.54
C ALA A 24 -39.11 -53.69 37.27
N SER A 25 -39.57 -54.52 36.32
CA SER A 25 -38.89 -54.75 35.03
C SER A 25 -39.61 -54.10 33.83
N ALA A 26 -40.71 -53.36 34.05
CA ALA A 26 -41.47 -52.74 32.98
C ALA A 26 -40.83 -51.42 32.50
N SER A 27 -40.64 -51.25 31.19
CA SER A 27 -39.98 -50.05 30.60
C SER A 27 -40.67 -48.75 31.03
N SER A 28 -42.00 -48.70 30.96
CA SER A 28 -42.78 -47.51 31.34
C SER A 28 -42.53 -47.07 32.78
N THR A 29 -42.38 -48.03 33.69
CA THR A 29 -42.14 -47.74 35.10
C THR A 29 -40.70 -47.28 35.35
N LEU A 30 -39.72 -47.82 34.62
CA LEU A 30 -38.34 -47.33 34.67
C LEU A 30 -38.21 -45.92 34.10
N GLU A 31 -38.94 -45.61 33.02
CA GLU A 31 -39.02 -44.27 32.44
C GLU A 31 -39.60 -43.28 33.46
N GLU A 32 -40.75 -43.57 34.05
CA GLU A 32 -41.37 -42.71 35.08
C GLU A 32 -40.43 -42.43 36.27
N LEU A 33 -39.66 -43.43 36.71
CA LEU A 33 -38.77 -43.29 37.87
C LEU A 33 -37.49 -42.51 37.57
N PHE A 34 -36.90 -42.68 36.38
CA PHE A 34 -35.55 -42.20 36.10
C PHE A 34 -35.44 -41.12 35.02
N GLN A 35 -36.50 -40.86 34.24
CA GLN A 35 -36.47 -39.91 33.13
C GLN A 35 -36.03 -38.51 33.60
N ALA A 36 -36.54 -38.03 34.73
CA ALA A 36 -36.16 -36.72 35.26
C ALA A 36 -34.65 -36.66 35.58
N LYS A 37 -34.13 -37.66 36.31
CA LYS A 37 -32.72 -37.73 36.70
C LYS A 37 -31.78 -37.88 35.49
N PHE A 38 -32.15 -38.70 34.51
CA PHE A 38 -31.36 -38.88 33.29
C PHE A 38 -31.40 -37.63 32.40
N SER A 39 -32.57 -36.99 32.26
CA SER A 39 -32.71 -35.75 31.49
C SER A 39 -31.88 -34.61 32.10
N GLU A 40 -31.87 -34.50 33.43
CA GLU A 40 -31.05 -33.51 34.15
C GLU A 40 -29.56 -33.73 33.93
N ALA A 41 -29.09 -34.98 34.04
CA ALA A 41 -27.68 -35.31 33.79
C ALA A 41 -27.27 -34.99 32.35
N LEU A 42 -28.08 -35.39 31.36
CA LEU A 42 -27.84 -35.10 29.94
C LEU A 42 -27.75 -33.60 29.68
N LYS A 43 -28.67 -32.80 30.22
CA LYS A 43 -28.67 -31.33 30.10
C LYS A 43 -27.45 -30.70 30.76
N THR A 44 -27.05 -31.22 31.93
CA THR A 44 -25.93 -30.67 32.70
C THR A 44 -24.59 -30.91 32.02
N VAL A 45 -24.34 -32.13 31.52
CA VAL A 45 -23.12 -32.43 30.77
C VAL A 45 -23.12 -31.72 29.42
N GLY A 46 -24.26 -31.73 28.73
CA GLY A 46 -24.40 -31.10 27.41
C GLY A 46 -24.09 -29.60 27.42
N LYS A 47 -24.43 -28.89 28.51
CA LYS A 47 -24.11 -27.46 28.68
C LYS A 47 -22.61 -27.18 28.88
N ARG A 48 -21.81 -28.17 29.28
CA ARG A 48 -20.37 -27.98 29.58
C ARG A 48 -19.46 -28.24 28.38
N MET A 49 -19.99 -28.82 27.31
CA MET A 49 -19.21 -29.24 26.14
C MET A 49 -19.64 -28.47 24.90
N ASP A 50 -18.68 -28.23 24.00
CA ASP A 50 -18.98 -27.65 22.69
C ASP A 50 -19.57 -28.69 21.72
N PHE A 51 -20.37 -28.22 20.77
CA PHE A 51 -21.09 -29.07 19.82
C PHE A 51 -20.17 -30.03 19.06
N ILE A 52 -19.02 -29.57 18.59
CA ILE A 52 -18.05 -30.39 17.85
C ILE A 52 -17.45 -31.48 18.76
N SER A 53 -17.15 -31.14 20.02
CA SER A 53 -16.61 -32.09 20.99
C SER A 53 -17.60 -33.18 21.36
N LEU A 54 -18.91 -32.93 21.30
CA LEU A 54 -19.92 -33.99 21.53
C LEU A 54 -19.87 -35.10 20.48
N TYR A 55 -19.43 -34.78 19.25
CA TYR A 55 -19.23 -35.79 18.19
C TYR A 55 -17.88 -36.48 18.30
N ASN A 56 -16.82 -35.72 18.59
CA ASN A 56 -15.46 -36.24 18.58
C ASN A 56 -15.08 -36.96 19.89
N GLU A 57 -15.63 -36.54 21.03
CA GLU A 57 -15.29 -37.03 22.37
C GLU A 57 -16.50 -37.74 23.02
N ARG A 58 -17.15 -38.65 22.28
CA ARG A 58 -18.36 -39.37 22.75
C ARG A 58 -18.15 -40.15 24.05
N ASP A 59 -16.98 -40.77 24.21
CA ASP A 59 -16.67 -41.52 25.43
C ASP A 59 -16.59 -40.62 26.66
N ARG A 60 -16.00 -39.43 26.51
CA ARG A 60 -15.93 -38.43 27.58
C ARG A 60 -17.33 -37.93 27.97
N PHE A 61 -18.20 -37.71 26.98
CA PHE A 61 -19.59 -37.33 27.23
C PHE A 61 -20.34 -38.44 28.00
N LYS A 62 -20.20 -39.70 27.57
CA LYS A 62 -20.76 -40.88 28.23
C LYS A 62 -20.29 -41.00 29.69
N GLU A 63 -18.99 -40.92 29.93
CA GLU A 63 -18.40 -41.01 31.27
C GLU A 63 -18.91 -39.91 32.20
N ALA A 64 -18.95 -38.67 31.71
CA ALA A 64 -19.46 -37.54 32.48
C ALA A 64 -20.95 -37.70 32.85
N ILE A 65 -21.77 -38.28 31.96
CA ILE A 65 -23.19 -38.57 32.24
C ILE A 65 -23.30 -39.62 33.36
N VAL A 66 -22.56 -40.73 33.24
CA VAL A 66 -22.57 -41.81 34.25
C VAL A 66 -22.10 -41.29 35.61
N GLN A 67 -21.12 -40.39 35.62
CA GLN A 67 -20.61 -39.78 36.85
C GLN A 67 -21.67 -38.91 37.56
N ILE A 68 -22.46 -38.12 36.83
CA ILE A 68 -23.51 -37.27 37.42
C ILE A 68 -24.70 -38.09 37.92
N ILE A 69 -25.13 -39.09 37.15
CA ILE A 69 -26.25 -39.95 37.54
C ILE A 69 -25.90 -40.80 38.77
N GLY A 70 -24.64 -41.27 38.82
CA GLY A 70 -24.18 -42.26 39.79
C GLY A 70 -24.56 -43.69 39.39
N ARG A 71 -23.92 -44.68 40.01
CA ARG A 71 -24.16 -46.11 39.72
C ARG A 71 -25.28 -46.75 40.54
N ASP A 72 -25.74 -46.08 41.59
CA ASP A 72 -26.82 -46.54 42.48
C ASP A 72 -28.08 -45.67 42.31
N LEU A 73 -29.21 -46.34 42.12
CA LEU A 73 -30.51 -45.78 41.75
C LEU A 73 -31.62 -46.42 42.60
N ASN A 74 -31.54 -46.26 43.93
CA ASN A 74 -32.54 -46.76 44.88
C ASN A 74 -32.81 -48.27 44.73
N GLY A 75 -31.73 -49.05 44.64
CA GLY A 75 -31.77 -50.51 44.47
C GLY A 75 -31.69 -51.00 43.02
N TYR A 76 -31.85 -50.09 42.06
CA TYR A 76 -31.38 -50.29 40.69
C TYR A 76 -29.92 -49.84 40.55
N SER A 77 -29.22 -50.37 39.56
CA SER A 77 -27.85 -50.00 39.23
C SER A 77 -27.73 -49.69 37.74
N LEU A 78 -27.06 -48.57 37.43
CA LEU A 78 -26.70 -48.19 36.06
C LEU A 78 -25.42 -48.92 35.67
N GLU A 79 -25.53 -49.82 34.69
CA GLU A 79 -24.41 -50.63 34.21
C GLU A 79 -23.59 -49.90 33.16
N ASP A 80 -24.25 -49.37 32.13
CA ASP A 80 -23.60 -48.61 31.06
C ASP A 80 -24.59 -47.67 30.35
N ALA A 81 -24.08 -46.76 29.52
CA ALA A 81 -24.85 -45.87 28.67
C ALA A 81 -24.28 -45.88 27.24
N ALA A 82 -25.13 -46.14 26.25
CA ALA A 82 -24.76 -46.00 24.85
C ALA A 82 -25.45 -44.77 24.24
N ILE A 83 -24.74 -44.07 23.36
CA ILE A 83 -25.29 -42.98 22.55
C ILE A 83 -25.63 -43.58 21.18
N ASP A 84 -26.92 -43.75 20.93
CA ASP A 84 -27.43 -44.31 19.67
C ASP A 84 -27.39 -43.26 18.56
N PHE A 85 -28.06 -42.13 18.80
CA PHE A 85 -28.20 -41.05 17.84
C PHE A 85 -27.95 -39.69 18.50
N LEU A 86 -27.13 -38.86 17.86
CA LEU A 86 -26.86 -37.49 18.27
C LEU A 86 -26.89 -36.61 17.04
N GLU A 87 -27.95 -35.82 16.92
CA GLU A 87 -28.11 -34.81 15.87
C GLU A 87 -28.57 -33.48 16.44
N GLN A 88 -28.26 -32.43 15.70
CA GLN A 88 -28.80 -31.11 15.96
C GLN A 88 -30.32 -31.13 15.78
N THR A 89 -31.05 -30.63 16.76
CA THR A 89 -32.48 -30.39 16.63
C THR A 89 -32.76 -29.40 15.49
N PRO A 90 -33.61 -29.74 14.52
CA PRO A 90 -34.02 -28.82 13.47
C PRO A 90 -34.56 -27.50 14.04
N LEU A 91 -34.18 -26.37 13.44
CA LEU A 91 -34.61 -25.02 13.87
C LEU A 91 -36.14 -24.87 14.00
N LYS A 92 -36.90 -25.60 13.18
CA LYS A 92 -38.38 -25.58 13.19
C LYS A 92 -38.99 -26.12 14.49
N LEU A 93 -38.25 -26.94 15.24
CA LEU A 93 -38.72 -27.55 16.49
C LEU A 93 -38.31 -26.73 17.72
N LEU A 94 -37.51 -25.67 17.55
CA LEU A 94 -37.09 -24.78 18.62
C LEU A 94 -38.08 -23.63 18.75
N ASN A 95 -38.44 -23.27 19.99
CA ASN A 95 -39.35 -22.15 20.23
C ASN A 95 -38.57 -20.83 20.41
N PRO A 96 -38.73 -19.82 19.54
CA PRO A 96 -38.05 -18.54 19.69
C PRO A 96 -38.37 -17.79 20.99
N ASP A 97 -39.52 -18.06 21.61
CA ASP A 97 -39.97 -17.41 22.84
C ASP A 97 -39.46 -18.11 24.12
N ASN A 98 -38.81 -19.28 23.99
CA ASN A 98 -38.17 -19.96 25.12
C ASN A 98 -36.70 -19.53 25.23
N ILE A 99 -36.30 -18.96 26.36
CA ILE A 99 -34.95 -18.41 26.60
C ILE A 99 -33.83 -19.39 26.21
N LEU A 100 -33.95 -20.68 26.55
CA LEU A 100 -32.91 -21.68 26.24
C LEU A 100 -32.84 -21.97 24.74
N ASP A 101 -34.00 -22.07 24.10
CA ASP A 101 -34.09 -22.29 22.65
C ASP A 101 -33.61 -21.06 21.89
N SER A 102 -33.91 -19.84 22.36
CA SER A 102 -33.40 -18.58 21.76
C SER A 102 -31.88 -18.52 21.81
N GLU A 103 -31.25 -18.91 22.93
CA GLU A 103 -29.79 -19.01 23.03
C GLU A 103 -29.23 -20.08 22.07
N GLY A 104 -29.91 -21.22 21.97
CA GLY A 104 -29.56 -22.28 21.02
C GLY A 104 -29.62 -21.80 19.57
N ILE A 105 -30.72 -21.17 19.16
CA ILE A 105 -30.92 -20.58 17.83
C ILE A 105 -29.82 -19.55 17.56
N ARG A 106 -29.54 -18.65 18.50
CA ARG A 106 -28.46 -17.66 18.38
C ARG A 106 -27.12 -18.33 18.10
N LYS A 107 -26.75 -19.34 18.90
CA LYS A 107 -25.46 -20.03 18.76
C LYS A 107 -25.36 -20.83 17.45
N ILE A 108 -26.46 -21.43 16.99
CA ILE A 108 -26.54 -22.11 15.69
C ILE A 108 -26.31 -21.10 14.56
N ILE A 109 -27.01 -19.97 14.58
CA ILE A 109 -26.89 -18.92 13.57
C ILE A 109 -25.45 -18.36 13.56
N GLU A 110 -24.89 -18.08 14.72
CA GLU A 110 -23.53 -17.56 14.88
C GLU A 110 -22.48 -18.51 14.28
N LEU A 111 -22.50 -19.79 14.69
CA LEU A 111 -21.56 -20.79 14.18
C LEU A 111 -21.74 -21.01 12.68
N THR A 112 -22.98 -21.07 12.19
CA THR A 112 -23.27 -21.23 10.77
C THR A 112 -22.80 -20.02 9.96
N ALA A 113 -22.98 -18.81 10.49
CA ALA A 113 -22.51 -17.58 9.85
C ALA A 113 -20.98 -17.55 9.76
N ILE A 114 -20.27 -17.90 10.83
CA ILE A 114 -18.79 -18.00 10.81
C ILE A 114 -18.34 -18.99 9.73
N GLN A 115 -18.96 -20.16 9.65
CA GLN A 115 -18.61 -21.16 8.64
C GLN A 115 -18.94 -20.68 7.22
N ARG A 116 -20.05 -19.98 7.02
CA ARG A 116 -20.41 -19.40 5.71
C ARG A 116 -19.43 -18.31 5.28
N VAL A 117 -19.00 -17.45 6.19
CA VAL A 117 -17.99 -16.42 5.91
C VAL A 117 -16.67 -17.08 5.52
N ARG A 118 -16.18 -18.03 6.32
CA ARG A 118 -14.96 -18.78 5.99
C ARG A 118 -15.05 -19.52 4.66
N ALA A 119 -16.18 -20.16 4.38
CA ALA A 119 -16.41 -20.82 3.09
C ALA A 119 -16.39 -19.82 1.92
N ASN A 120 -16.97 -18.62 2.10
CA ASN A 120 -16.92 -17.57 1.10
C ASN A 120 -15.51 -17.02 0.90
N GLU A 121 -14.78 -16.76 1.98
CA GLU A 121 -13.38 -16.32 1.95
C GLU A 121 -12.51 -17.30 1.16
N ILE A 122 -12.59 -18.60 1.50
CA ILE A 122 -11.87 -19.66 0.79
C ILE A 122 -12.24 -19.67 -0.71
N GLN A 123 -13.53 -19.53 -1.03
CA GLN A 123 -13.98 -19.51 -2.42
C GLN A 123 -13.45 -18.27 -3.17
N ARG A 124 -13.49 -17.09 -2.56
CA ARG A 124 -13.01 -15.84 -3.17
C ARG A 124 -11.49 -15.81 -3.33
N ASP A 125 -10.76 -16.35 -2.37
CA ASP A 125 -9.31 -16.49 -2.46
C ASP A 125 -8.90 -17.48 -3.55
N ALA A 126 -9.64 -18.58 -3.69
CA ALA A 126 -9.46 -19.52 -4.80
C ALA A 126 -9.73 -18.83 -6.16
N GLU A 127 -10.86 -18.12 -6.30
CA GLU A 127 -11.19 -17.36 -7.50
C GLU A 127 -10.11 -16.31 -7.85
N LYS A 128 -9.61 -15.58 -6.84
CA LYS A 128 -8.54 -14.58 -7.01
C LYS A 128 -7.23 -15.24 -7.46
N THR A 129 -6.89 -16.39 -6.90
CA THR A 129 -5.67 -17.12 -7.24
C THR A 129 -5.75 -17.67 -8.67
N ILE A 130 -6.87 -18.27 -9.04
CA ILE A 130 -7.13 -18.73 -10.41
C ILE A 130 -7.06 -17.55 -11.38
N LYS A 131 -7.74 -16.44 -11.09
CA LYS A 131 -7.75 -15.27 -11.96
C LYS A 131 -6.35 -14.67 -12.14
N LYS A 132 -5.54 -14.66 -11.09
CA LYS A 132 -4.14 -14.22 -11.16
C LYS A 132 -3.33 -15.13 -12.08
N GLN A 133 -3.44 -16.45 -11.91
CA GLN A 133 -2.77 -17.42 -12.78
C GLN A 133 -3.24 -17.31 -14.23
N ASP A 134 -4.53 -17.06 -14.47
CA ASP A 134 -5.07 -16.85 -15.81
C ASP A 134 -4.47 -15.60 -16.48
N VAL A 135 -4.35 -14.49 -15.72
CA VAL A 135 -3.75 -13.24 -16.23
C VAL A 135 -2.27 -13.46 -16.54
N GLU A 136 -1.51 -14.06 -15.62
CA GLU A 136 -0.09 -14.38 -15.84
C GLU A 136 0.10 -15.31 -17.05
N THR A 137 -0.75 -16.34 -17.16
CA THR A 137 -0.74 -17.26 -18.32
C THR A 137 -1.08 -16.53 -19.60
N ARG A 138 -2.08 -15.63 -19.59
CA ARG A 138 -2.47 -14.87 -20.77
C ARG A 138 -1.37 -13.90 -21.21
N GLU A 139 -0.72 -13.23 -20.28
CA GLU A 139 0.43 -12.36 -20.56
C GLU A 139 1.59 -13.15 -21.16
N ALA A 140 1.91 -14.33 -20.61
CA ALA A 140 2.94 -15.21 -21.15
C ALA A 140 2.59 -15.70 -22.58
N VAL A 141 1.33 -16.09 -22.81
CA VAL A 141 0.85 -16.48 -24.15
C VAL A 141 0.99 -15.32 -25.14
N LEU A 142 0.56 -14.11 -24.78
CA LEU A 142 0.68 -12.93 -25.66
C LEU A 142 2.14 -12.56 -25.95
N ALA A 143 3.04 -12.73 -24.98
CA ALA A 143 4.47 -12.53 -25.18
C ALA A 143 5.07 -13.55 -26.18
N LEU A 144 4.68 -14.82 -26.04
CA LEU A 144 5.07 -15.88 -26.98
C LEU A 144 4.48 -15.66 -28.38
N GLU A 145 3.20 -15.26 -28.49
CA GLU A 145 2.57 -14.91 -29.77
C GLU A 145 3.30 -13.74 -30.45
N ARG A 146 3.66 -12.70 -29.68
CA ARG A 146 4.47 -11.59 -30.21
C ARG A 146 5.84 -12.09 -30.70
N GLN A 147 6.50 -12.94 -29.94
CA GLN A 147 7.79 -13.52 -30.33
C GLN A 147 7.66 -14.38 -31.60
N GLN A 148 6.58 -15.14 -31.73
CA GLN A 148 6.26 -15.92 -32.93
C GLN A 148 6.05 -14.99 -34.14
N CYS A 149 5.20 -13.96 -34.02
CA CYS A 149 5.00 -12.98 -35.10
C CYS A 149 6.30 -12.28 -35.51
N ASP A 150 7.14 -11.89 -34.53
CA ASP A 150 8.45 -11.27 -34.81
C ASP A 150 9.42 -12.23 -35.51
N ALA A 151 9.35 -13.54 -35.20
CA ALA A 151 10.16 -14.57 -35.85
C ALA A 151 9.66 -14.85 -37.27
N GLU A 152 8.34 -14.99 -37.46
CA GLU A 152 7.71 -15.19 -38.77
C GLU A 152 7.97 -13.99 -39.70
N ALA A 153 7.85 -12.76 -39.19
CA ALA A 153 8.15 -11.54 -39.95
C ALA A 153 9.64 -11.40 -40.31
N ARG A 154 10.55 -11.91 -39.47
CA ARG A 154 11.98 -12.00 -39.79
C ARG A 154 12.24 -13.04 -40.87
N GLN A 155 11.71 -14.25 -40.71
CA GLN A 155 11.83 -15.33 -41.70
C GLN A 155 11.26 -14.89 -43.06
N ALA A 156 10.09 -14.25 -43.09
CA ALA A 156 9.49 -13.74 -44.32
C ALA A 156 10.39 -12.69 -45.00
N ARG A 157 11.01 -11.79 -44.23
CA ARG A 157 11.99 -10.82 -44.75
C ARG A 157 13.23 -11.52 -45.30
N GLU A 158 13.81 -12.46 -44.57
CA GLU A 158 15.00 -13.21 -45.03
C GLU A 158 14.71 -14.01 -46.30
N ILE A 159 13.55 -14.67 -46.39
CA ILE A 159 13.11 -15.36 -47.60
C ILE A 159 12.95 -14.38 -48.76
N ALA A 160 12.30 -13.23 -48.54
CA ALA A 160 12.10 -12.22 -49.58
C ALA A 160 13.44 -11.64 -50.07
N THR A 161 14.37 -11.31 -49.16
CA THR A 161 15.71 -10.82 -49.51
C THR A 161 16.52 -11.89 -50.25
N THR A 162 16.47 -13.14 -49.80
CA THR A 162 17.18 -14.26 -50.45
C THR A 162 16.61 -14.50 -51.85
N ARG A 163 15.28 -14.54 -52.00
CA ARG A 163 14.63 -14.67 -53.32
C ARG A 163 14.99 -13.52 -54.25
N ALA A 164 14.97 -12.28 -53.77
CA ALA A 164 15.33 -11.11 -54.57
C ALA A 164 16.80 -11.17 -55.03
N ARG A 165 17.70 -11.63 -54.15
CA ARG A 165 19.12 -11.82 -54.47
C ARG A 165 19.32 -12.93 -55.50
N GLU A 166 18.69 -14.09 -55.30
CA GLU A 166 18.78 -15.20 -56.25
C GLU A 166 18.17 -14.83 -57.60
N SER A 167 17.02 -14.15 -57.64
CA SER A 167 16.44 -13.70 -58.91
C SER A 167 17.32 -12.70 -59.65
N ALA A 168 17.99 -11.79 -58.91
CA ALA A 168 18.92 -10.83 -59.51
C ALA A 168 20.17 -11.54 -60.07
N GLU A 169 20.69 -12.54 -59.36
CA GLU A 169 21.81 -13.35 -59.84
C GLU A 169 21.41 -14.20 -61.05
N GLN A 170 20.20 -14.77 -61.05
CA GLN A 170 19.65 -15.51 -62.18
C GLN A 170 19.55 -14.65 -63.44
N ILE A 171 18.96 -13.45 -63.33
CA ILE A 171 18.85 -12.51 -64.45
C ILE A 171 20.23 -12.12 -64.98
N LYS A 172 21.20 -11.91 -64.08
CA LYS A 172 22.58 -11.58 -64.47
C LYS A 172 23.24 -12.72 -65.25
N VAL A 173 23.12 -13.95 -64.75
CA VAL A 173 23.67 -15.15 -65.41
C VAL A 173 22.98 -15.39 -66.75
N GLU A 174 21.66 -15.25 -66.83
CA GLU A 174 20.91 -15.36 -68.10
C GLU A 174 21.35 -14.30 -69.10
N ALA A 175 21.54 -13.05 -68.67
CA ALA A 175 22.04 -11.98 -69.53
C ALA A 175 23.47 -12.22 -70.00
N GLU A 176 24.36 -12.72 -69.14
CA GLU A 176 25.75 -13.08 -69.48
C GLU A 176 25.80 -14.24 -70.49
N GLU A 177 25.02 -15.30 -70.26
CA GLU A 177 24.94 -16.44 -71.18
C GLU A 177 24.28 -16.05 -72.52
N HIS A 178 23.28 -15.17 -72.49
CA HIS A 178 22.68 -14.62 -73.72
C HIS A 178 23.68 -13.72 -74.49
N LEU A 179 24.46 -12.89 -73.79
CA LEU A 179 25.53 -12.09 -74.40
C LEU A 179 26.60 -12.99 -75.03
N ARG A 180 27.00 -14.06 -74.33
CA ARG A 180 27.96 -15.04 -74.82
C ARG A 180 27.43 -15.79 -76.05
N GLY A 181 26.18 -16.26 -76.01
CA GLY A 181 25.52 -16.94 -77.12
C GLY A 181 25.33 -16.04 -78.35
N THR A 182 24.87 -14.80 -78.15
CA THR A 182 24.74 -13.82 -79.25
C THR A 182 26.10 -13.40 -79.80
N GLY A 183 27.12 -13.22 -78.96
CA GLY A 183 28.50 -12.95 -79.37
C GLY A 183 29.07 -14.07 -80.25
N ALA A 184 28.88 -15.34 -79.83
CA ALA A 184 29.30 -16.49 -80.63
C ALA A 184 28.55 -16.57 -81.98
N ARG A 185 27.24 -16.28 -82.00
CA ARG A 185 26.44 -16.23 -83.24
C ARG A 185 26.92 -15.12 -84.18
N ILE A 186 27.14 -13.91 -83.67
CA ILE A 186 27.62 -12.78 -84.48
C ILE A 186 29.01 -13.06 -85.05
N ALA A 187 29.92 -13.63 -84.24
CA ALA A 187 31.24 -14.03 -84.72
C ALA A 187 31.14 -15.06 -85.85
N ALA A 188 30.29 -16.09 -85.68
CA ALA A 188 30.04 -17.08 -86.72
C ALA A 188 29.40 -16.46 -87.98
N GLU A 189 28.44 -15.54 -87.84
CA GLU A 189 27.82 -14.82 -88.96
C GLU A 189 28.82 -13.91 -89.68
N GLN A 190 29.72 -13.24 -88.95
CA GLN A 190 30.79 -12.41 -89.52
C GLN A 190 31.79 -13.26 -90.30
N GLU A 191 32.26 -14.38 -89.74
CA GLU A 191 33.17 -15.31 -90.44
C GLU A 191 32.52 -15.86 -91.71
N LEU A 192 31.24 -16.26 -91.62
CA LEU A 192 30.49 -16.80 -92.75
C LEU A 192 30.20 -15.71 -93.80
N GLY A 193 29.98 -14.46 -93.36
CA GLY A 193 29.86 -13.28 -94.22
C GLY A 193 31.16 -12.97 -94.97
N ILE A 194 32.31 -12.97 -94.28
CA ILE A 194 33.63 -12.77 -94.87
C ILE A 194 33.94 -13.91 -95.86
N ALA A 195 33.66 -15.16 -95.49
CA ALA A 195 33.84 -16.31 -96.37
C ALA A 195 32.97 -16.21 -97.64
N LYS A 196 31.69 -15.82 -97.49
CA LYS A 196 30.79 -15.56 -98.64
C LYS A 196 31.30 -14.42 -99.52
N GLN A 197 31.79 -13.32 -98.93
CA GLN A 197 32.30 -12.17 -99.67
C GLN A 197 33.61 -12.51 -100.39
N ASN A 198 34.48 -13.30 -99.79
CA ASN A 198 35.69 -13.83 -100.41
C ASN A 198 35.36 -14.78 -101.56
N ALA A 199 34.42 -15.72 -101.37
CA ALA A 199 33.96 -16.61 -102.42
C ALA A 199 33.33 -15.83 -103.58
N GLN A 200 32.50 -14.81 -103.30
CA GLN A 200 31.94 -13.94 -104.33
C GLN A 200 33.02 -13.17 -105.07
N ARG A 201 34.01 -12.63 -104.35
CA ARG A 201 35.16 -11.94 -104.94
C ARG A 201 35.96 -12.88 -105.85
N GLU A 202 36.16 -14.14 -105.48
CA GLU A 202 36.80 -15.14 -106.33
C GLU A 202 35.99 -15.44 -107.59
N VAL A 203 34.67 -15.57 -107.46
CA VAL A 203 33.76 -15.73 -108.61
C VAL A 203 33.81 -14.52 -109.55
N ASP A 204 33.82 -13.30 -109.00
CA ASP A 204 33.89 -12.05 -109.75
C ASP A 204 35.27 -11.86 -110.42
N VAL A 205 36.35 -12.27 -109.77
CA VAL A 205 37.69 -12.30 -110.39
C VAL A 205 37.73 -13.32 -111.51
N ALA A 206 37.15 -14.51 -111.32
CA ALA A 206 37.08 -15.55 -112.34
C ALA A 206 36.16 -15.19 -113.52
N SER A 207 35.08 -14.43 -113.29
CA SER A 207 34.23 -13.90 -114.38
C SER A 207 34.97 -12.83 -115.17
N LYS A 208 35.61 -11.86 -114.51
CA LYS A 208 36.43 -10.83 -115.17
C LYS A 208 37.64 -11.40 -115.90
N GLN A 209 38.28 -12.44 -115.37
CA GLN A 209 39.35 -13.16 -116.07
C GLN A 209 38.80 -13.86 -117.31
N ARG A 210 37.62 -14.49 -117.25
CA ARG A 210 36.95 -15.07 -118.43
C ARG A 210 36.60 -14.01 -119.48
N GLU A 211 36.06 -12.87 -119.07
CA GLU A 211 35.78 -11.73 -119.96
C GLU A 211 37.07 -11.19 -120.58
N GLY A 212 38.15 -11.07 -119.80
CA GLY A 212 39.47 -10.67 -120.30
C GLY A 212 40.03 -11.66 -121.33
N VAL A 213 39.89 -12.97 -121.12
CA VAL A 213 40.33 -14.00 -122.09
C VAL A 213 39.50 -13.92 -123.38
N LEU A 214 38.19 -13.70 -123.29
CA LEU A 214 37.32 -13.50 -124.45
C LEU A 214 37.71 -12.24 -125.24
N MET A 215 37.99 -11.12 -124.55
CA MET A 215 38.45 -9.87 -125.17
C MET A 215 39.81 -10.04 -125.90
N VAL A 216 40.75 -10.77 -125.30
CA VAL A 216 42.05 -11.06 -125.92
C VAL A 216 41.90 -11.99 -127.13
N GLN A 217 40.94 -12.92 -127.10
CA GLN A 217 40.64 -13.76 -128.27
C GLN A 217 39.99 -12.96 -129.40
N THR A 218 39.06 -12.04 -129.10
CA THR A 218 38.50 -11.16 -130.13
C THR A 218 39.55 -10.23 -130.72
N GLU A 219 40.46 -9.68 -129.91
CA GLU A 219 41.56 -8.84 -130.40
C GLU A 219 42.59 -9.63 -131.22
N ARG A 220 42.87 -10.89 -130.86
CA ARG A 220 43.71 -11.79 -131.67
C ARG A 220 43.08 -12.10 -133.03
N VAL A 221 41.78 -12.35 -133.08
CA VAL A 221 41.06 -12.61 -134.36
C VAL A 221 41.08 -11.37 -135.26
N GLU A 222 40.97 -10.17 -134.70
CA GLU A 222 41.13 -8.93 -135.49
C GLU A 222 42.57 -8.71 -135.95
N LYS A 223 43.57 -9.00 -135.11
CA LYS A 223 44.99 -8.96 -135.50
C LYS A 223 45.34 -9.98 -136.57
N ASP A 224 44.78 -11.18 -136.54
CA ASP A 224 45.01 -12.22 -137.55
C ASP A 224 44.36 -11.84 -138.90
N ARG A 225 43.16 -11.21 -138.89
CA ARG A 225 42.56 -10.61 -140.10
C ARG A 225 43.40 -9.46 -140.67
N ALA A 226 44.00 -8.63 -139.81
CA ALA A 226 44.90 -7.56 -140.23
C ALA A 226 46.23 -8.12 -140.78
N LEU A 227 46.76 -9.21 -140.20
CA LEU A 227 47.99 -9.86 -140.65
C LEU A 227 47.84 -10.52 -142.03
N GLU A 228 46.69 -11.10 -142.37
CA GLU A 228 46.44 -11.61 -143.73
C GLU A 228 46.38 -10.49 -144.79
N ALA A 229 45.83 -9.32 -144.42
CA ALA A 229 45.85 -8.12 -145.28
C ALA A 229 47.29 -7.60 -145.48
N VAL A 230 48.09 -7.55 -144.40
CA VAL A 230 49.50 -7.14 -144.44
C VAL A 230 50.37 -8.15 -145.20
N GLN A 231 50.07 -9.45 -145.17
CA GLN A 231 50.81 -10.45 -145.94
C GLN A 231 50.60 -10.32 -147.46
N ARG A 232 49.44 -9.80 -147.92
CA ARG A 232 49.26 -9.41 -149.34
C ARG A 232 50.09 -8.17 -149.72
N GLU A 233 50.22 -7.20 -148.82
CA GLU A 233 51.06 -6.00 -149.07
C GLU A 233 52.56 -6.30 -148.96
N ARG A 234 52.98 -7.22 -148.06
CA ARG A 234 54.39 -7.61 -147.87
C ARG A 234 55.01 -8.27 -149.10
N ALA A 235 54.22 -8.96 -149.92
CA ALA A 235 54.69 -9.53 -151.19
C ALA A 235 55.13 -8.44 -152.19
N VAL A 236 54.59 -7.22 -152.07
CA VAL A 236 54.88 -6.09 -152.95
C VAL A 236 56.08 -5.27 -152.45
N GLU A 237 56.31 -5.19 -151.14
CA GLU A 237 57.41 -4.40 -150.54
C GLU A 237 58.73 -5.19 -150.30
N LEU A 238 58.72 -6.53 -150.31
CA LEU A 238 59.93 -7.36 -150.20
C LEU A 238 60.92 -7.18 -151.37
N SER A 239 60.46 -6.70 -152.53
CA SER A 239 61.33 -6.34 -153.66
C SER A 239 62.10 -5.02 -153.44
N ARG A 240 61.71 -4.23 -152.43
CA ARG A 240 62.24 -2.87 -152.20
C ARG A 240 63.27 -2.78 -151.07
N ILE A 241 63.27 -3.73 -150.13
CA ILE A 241 64.08 -3.69 -148.88
C ILE A 241 65.34 -4.58 -148.95
N GLU A 242 65.71 -5.10 -150.13
CA GLU A 242 66.98 -5.82 -150.31
C GLU A 242 68.21 -4.89 -150.44
N LYS A 243 68.02 -3.57 -150.35
CA LYS A 243 69.09 -2.56 -150.55
C LYS A 243 69.65 -1.89 -149.30
N GLU A 244 69.12 -2.13 -148.10
CA GLU A 244 69.57 -1.40 -146.90
C GLU A 244 70.01 -2.29 -145.72
N LYS A 245 71.06 -3.06 -145.99
CA LYS A 245 72.38 -2.78 -145.35
C LYS A 245 72.34 -2.79 -143.80
N ILE A 246 72.68 -3.90 -143.16
CA ILE A 246 74.08 -4.24 -142.77
C ILE A 246 74.86 -3.01 -142.27
N LEU A 247 74.76 -2.68 -140.97
CA LEU A 247 75.82 -2.09 -140.11
C LEU A 247 75.22 -1.48 -138.82
N ALA A 248 75.02 -2.27 -137.77
CA ALA A 248 74.76 -1.76 -136.42
C ALA A 248 75.02 -2.82 -135.32
N VAL A 249 76.18 -3.49 -135.34
CA VAL A 249 76.47 -4.59 -134.39
C VAL A 249 77.57 -4.29 -133.35
N GLU A 250 78.35 -3.21 -133.46
CA GLU A 250 79.44 -2.96 -132.48
C GLU A 250 79.18 -1.78 -131.54
N ARG A 251 78.32 -1.97 -130.52
CA ARG A 251 78.42 -1.26 -129.21
C ARG A 251 77.86 -2.12 -128.07
N LYS A 252 78.31 -3.37 -127.98
CA LYS A 252 78.18 -4.18 -126.77
C LYS A 252 79.58 -4.40 -126.22
N ASN A 253 79.77 -4.01 -124.95
CA ASN A 253 80.85 -4.41 -124.04
C ASN A 253 82.09 -3.51 -124.05
N ILE A 254 82.19 -2.56 -123.11
CA ILE A 254 83.23 -2.54 -122.07
C ILE A 254 82.64 -1.80 -120.85
N ALA A 255 82.08 -2.56 -119.91
CA ALA A 255 81.74 -2.09 -118.57
C ALA A 255 81.85 -3.29 -117.63
N GLU A 256 83.05 -3.79 -117.43
CA GLU A 256 83.30 -4.62 -116.26
C GLU A 256 84.78 -4.64 -115.91
N VAL A 257 85.01 -4.55 -114.59
CA VAL A 257 86.27 -4.78 -113.89
C VAL A 257 87.24 -3.58 -113.86
N ILE A 258 87.15 -2.79 -112.78
CA ILE A 258 88.27 -2.43 -111.87
C ILE A 258 87.63 -1.86 -110.58
N ARG A 259 87.53 -2.71 -109.55
CA ARG A 259 87.60 -2.32 -108.14
C ARG A 259 88.23 -3.48 -107.39
N GLU A 260 89.55 -3.54 -107.41
CA GLU A 260 90.28 -4.11 -106.30
C GLU A 260 91.70 -3.54 -106.20
N ARG A 261 91.96 -3.03 -104.99
CA ARG A 261 93.23 -2.63 -104.37
C ARG A 261 93.84 -1.25 -104.66
N VAL A 262 94.03 -0.56 -103.52
CA VAL A 262 95.00 0.50 -103.11
C VAL A 262 94.16 1.58 -102.39
N ALA A 263 94.42 2.05 -101.17
CA ALA A 263 95.35 1.73 -100.09
C ALA A 263 94.82 2.39 -98.81
N VAL A 264 95.33 1.94 -97.67
CA VAL A 264 95.07 2.43 -96.31
C VAL A 264 95.74 3.78 -96.09
N GLU A 265 94.98 4.80 -95.68
CA GLU A 265 95.45 5.98 -94.93
C GLU A 265 94.25 6.83 -94.44
N LYS A 266 93.54 6.39 -93.39
CA LYS A 266 92.66 7.28 -92.58
C LYS A 266 92.19 6.71 -91.23
N THR A 267 92.99 5.93 -90.53
CA THR A 267 92.58 5.27 -89.26
C THR A 267 93.18 5.88 -87.99
N VAL A 268 93.55 7.16 -87.99
CA VAL A 268 94.15 7.80 -86.79
C VAL A 268 93.30 8.96 -86.23
N ALA A 269 92.19 9.34 -86.87
CA ALA A 269 91.35 10.45 -86.38
C ALA A 269 90.01 10.01 -85.74
N GLU A 270 89.47 8.84 -86.07
CA GLU A 270 88.10 8.44 -85.64
C GLU A 270 88.04 7.77 -84.25
N GLU A 271 89.17 7.22 -83.77
CA GLU A 271 89.22 6.56 -82.45
C GLU A 271 89.43 7.54 -81.28
N GLU A 272 89.95 8.75 -81.54
CA GLU A 272 90.09 9.77 -80.49
C GLU A 272 88.77 10.49 -80.16
N GLU A 273 87.83 10.62 -81.12
CA GLU A 273 86.53 11.25 -80.86
C GLU A 273 85.53 10.33 -80.12
N ARG A 274 85.45 9.04 -80.47
CA ARG A 274 84.53 8.09 -79.79
C ARG A 274 84.82 7.95 -78.29
N THR A 275 86.07 8.12 -77.88
CA THR A 275 86.46 8.03 -76.47
C THR A 275 86.06 9.26 -75.65
N LYS A 276 85.93 10.44 -76.28
CA LYS A 276 85.47 11.68 -75.62
C LYS A 276 83.95 11.72 -75.46
N ASP A 277 83.20 11.28 -76.47
CA ASP A 277 81.72 11.30 -76.42
C ASP A 277 81.14 10.32 -75.40
N VAL A 278 81.71 9.11 -75.27
CA VAL A 278 81.22 8.12 -74.29
C VAL A 278 81.45 8.57 -72.84
N ARG A 279 82.53 9.31 -72.56
CA ARG A 279 82.81 9.84 -71.21
C ARG A 279 81.86 10.98 -70.85
N ALA A 280 81.60 11.91 -71.78
CA ALA A 280 80.68 13.04 -71.56
C ALA A 280 79.23 12.58 -71.35
N PHE A 281 78.73 11.63 -72.14
CA PHE A 281 77.38 11.10 -71.97
C PHE A 281 77.22 10.25 -70.71
N ALA A 282 78.21 9.44 -70.34
CA ALA A 282 78.15 8.62 -69.12
C ALA A 282 78.23 9.45 -67.83
N GLU A 283 78.90 10.60 -67.86
CA GLU A 283 78.96 11.54 -66.73
C GLU A 283 77.67 12.34 -66.60
N ALA A 284 77.14 12.89 -67.69
CA ALA A 284 75.84 13.57 -67.70
C ALA A 284 74.67 12.66 -67.26
N ARG A 285 74.68 11.39 -67.68
CA ARG A 285 73.66 10.41 -67.30
C ARG A 285 73.76 10.04 -65.82
N ARG A 286 74.98 9.85 -65.28
CA ARG A 286 75.17 9.65 -63.83
C ARG A 286 74.73 10.84 -62.99
N VAL A 287 75.04 12.06 -63.41
CA VAL A 287 74.59 13.27 -62.71
C VAL A 287 73.06 13.37 -62.71
N LYS A 288 72.41 13.08 -63.84
CA LYS A 288 70.94 13.03 -63.94
C LYS A 288 70.34 11.93 -63.06
N ASP A 289 70.90 10.73 -63.09
CA ASP A 289 70.39 9.59 -62.32
C ASP A 289 70.58 9.83 -60.81
N VAL A 290 71.71 10.38 -60.38
CA VAL A 290 71.93 10.81 -58.97
C VAL A 290 70.95 11.90 -58.57
N ALA A 291 70.67 12.87 -59.44
CA ALA A 291 69.69 13.92 -59.17
C ALA A 291 68.25 13.36 -59.09
N LEU A 292 67.90 12.39 -59.94
CA LEU A 292 66.60 11.72 -59.93
C LEU A 292 66.43 10.87 -58.67
N THR A 293 67.43 10.05 -58.32
CA THR A 293 67.41 9.24 -57.09
C THR A 293 67.40 10.12 -55.84
N GLY A 294 68.09 11.26 -55.84
CA GLY A 294 68.02 12.24 -54.75
C GLY A 294 66.63 12.88 -54.63
N ALA A 295 65.99 13.22 -55.74
CA ALA A 295 64.62 13.73 -55.75
C ALA A 295 63.60 12.67 -55.30
N GLU A 296 63.76 11.42 -55.74
CA GLU A 296 62.93 10.27 -55.32
C GLU A 296 63.11 9.99 -53.82
N GLN A 297 64.35 10.00 -53.32
CA GLN A 297 64.64 9.83 -51.89
C GLN A 297 63.98 10.93 -51.04
N HIS A 298 64.07 12.19 -51.46
CA HIS A 298 63.42 13.30 -50.76
C HIS A 298 61.89 13.22 -50.82
N ALA A 299 61.31 12.80 -51.95
CA ALA A 299 59.87 12.61 -52.08
C ALA A 299 59.36 11.45 -51.20
N GLU A 300 60.08 10.33 -51.16
CA GLU A 300 59.72 9.19 -50.32
C GLU A 300 59.89 9.53 -48.84
N GLU A 301 60.93 10.26 -48.45
CA GLU A 301 61.13 10.75 -47.08
C GLU A 301 60.03 11.72 -46.64
N ALA A 302 59.65 12.67 -47.50
CA ALA A 302 58.54 13.60 -47.23
C ALA A 302 57.20 12.85 -47.10
N LYS A 303 56.93 11.90 -47.99
CA LYS A 303 55.73 11.06 -47.97
C LYS A 303 55.67 10.18 -46.71
N ILE A 304 56.77 9.54 -46.33
CA ILE A 304 56.83 8.74 -45.09
C ILE A 304 56.58 9.62 -43.87
N LYS A 305 57.17 10.82 -43.84
CA LYS A 305 56.98 11.77 -42.74
C LYS A 305 55.52 12.23 -42.64
N GLU A 306 54.90 12.58 -43.76
CA GLU A 306 53.50 13.03 -43.81
C GLU A 306 52.52 11.91 -43.47
N VAL A 307 52.70 10.71 -44.02
CA VAL A 307 51.87 9.53 -43.69
C VAL A 307 52.02 9.16 -42.22
N LYS A 308 53.24 9.20 -41.67
CA LYS A 308 53.46 8.85 -40.26
C LYS A 308 52.92 9.92 -39.31
N GLN A 309 52.97 11.19 -39.69
CA GLN A 309 52.31 12.28 -38.98
C GLN A 309 50.79 12.14 -39.02
N ALA A 310 50.21 11.83 -40.19
CA ALA A 310 48.78 11.61 -40.35
C ALA A 310 48.29 10.39 -39.54
N GLN A 311 49.02 9.26 -39.60
CA GLN A 311 48.73 8.07 -38.79
C GLN A 311 48.82 8.34 -37.28
N SER A 312 49.83 9.11 -36.85
CA SER A 312 49.97 9.48 -35.44
C SER A 312 48.84 10.42 -34.99
N ALA A 313 48.43 11.36 -35.85
CA ALA A 313 47.31 12.27 -35.58
C ALA A 313 45.96 11.52 -35.54
N GLU A 314 45.75 10.56 -36.44
CA GLU A 314 44.57 9.69 -36.44
C GLU A 314 44.51 8.84 -35.17
N GLN A 315 45.62 8.19 -34.79
CA GLN A 315 45.70 7.42 -33.55
C GLN A 315 45.46 8.30 -32.32
N ALA A 316 46.05 9.50 -32.28
CA ALA A 316 45.80 10.46 -31.20
C ALA A 316 44.33 10.87 -31.12
N ALA A 317 43.69 11.14 -32.26
CA ALA A 317 42.26 11.48 -32.31
C ALA A 317 41.37 10.32 -31.85
N VAL A 318 41.69 9.08 -32.24
CA VAL A 318 40.98 7.87 -31.78
C VAL A 318 41.15 7.67 -30.27
N HIS A 319 42.34 7.87 -29.73
CA HIS A 319 42.59 7.79 -28.29
C HIS A 319 41.87 8.89 -27.52
N MET A 320 41.86 10.13 -28.02
CA MET A 320 41.10 11.24 -27.42
C MET A 320 39.58 11.00 -27.48
N ALA A 321 39.07 10.42 -28.56
CA ALA A 321 37.65 10.07 -28.67
C ALA A 321 37.27 8.97 -27.68
N LYS A 322 38.13 7.95 -27.52
CA LYS A 322 37.95 6.88 -26.52
C LYS A 322 38.04 7.41 -25.09
N GLU A 323 38.97 8.32 -24.80
CA GLU A 323 39.11 8.97 -23.49
C GLU A 323 37.84 9.76 -23.14
N LYS A 324 37.32 10.57 -24.08
CA LYS A 324 36.06 11.31 -23.88
C LYS A 324 34.86 10.39 -23.66
N LEU A 325 34.76 9.28 -24.41
CA LEU A 325 33.72 8.28 -24.21
C LEU A 325 33.83 7.62 -22.83
N LEU A 326 35.03 7.22 -22.44
CA LEU A 326 35.29 6.61 -21.14
C LEU A 326 34.96 7.57 -19.99
N LEU A 327 35.34 8.85 -20.11
CA LEU A 327 34.99 9.89 -19.14
C LEU A 327 33.48 10.11 -19.07
N ALA A 328 32.80 10.23 -20.21
CA ALA A 328 31.34 10.39 -20.24
C ALA A 328 30.60 9.18 -19.65
N GLU A 329 31.10 7.96 -19.90
CA GLU A 329 30.54 6.73 -19.33
C GLU A 329 30.80 6.62 -17.82
N ALA A 330 32.00 7.02 -17.37
CA ALA A 330 32.32 7.12 -15.94
C ALA A 330 31.44 8.16 -15.23
N ASP A 331 31.22 9.33 -15.84
CA ASP A 331 30.36 10.39 -15.31
C ASP A 331 28.88 9.93 -15.26
N GLN A 332 28.41 9.25 -16.31
CA GLN A 332 27.07 8.67 -16.33
C GLN A 332 26.91 7.61 -15.24
N SER A 333 27.88 6.72 -15.08
CA SER A 333 27.86 5.68 -14.05
C SER A 333 27.88 6.29 -12.64
N ALA A 334 28.70 7.31 -12.41
CA ALA A 334 28.75 8.05 -11.14
C ALA A 334 27.41 8.72 -10.83
N ALA A 335 26.83 9.44 -11.80
CA ALA A 335 25.51 10.08 -11.65
C ALA A 335 24.40 9.05 -11.37
N GLU A 336 24.44 7.88 -12.00
CA GLU A 336 23.48 6.81 -11.76
C GLU A 336 23.62 6.20 -10.37
N MET A 337 24.85 5.99 -9.89
CA MET A 337 25.11 5.54 -8.51
C MET A 337 24.64 6.57 -7.48
N GLU A 338 24.86 7.86 -7.73
CA GLU A 338 24.37 8.93 -6.87
C GLU A 338 22.83 9.01 -6.85
N ALA A 339 22.18 8.88 -8.00
CA ALA A 339 20.73 8.83 -8.11
C ALA A 339 20.16 7.64 -7.34
N ARG A 340 20.73 6.44 -7.51
CA ARG A 340 20.32 5.25 -6.75
C ARG A 340 20.55 5.41 -5.25
N SER A 341 21.65 6.02 -4.83
CA SER A 341 21.92 6.35 -3.43
C SER A 341 20.91 7.35 -2.87
N ALA A 342 20.55 8.38 -3.64
CA ALA A 342 19.55 9.36 -3.26
C ALA A 342 18.14 8.74 -3.11
N VAL A 343 17.75 7.84 -4.02
CA VAL A 343 16.49 7.08 -3.91
C VAL A 343 16.50 6.21 -2.66
N ARG A 344 17.55 5.43 -2.41
CA ARG A 344 17.65 4.61 -1.19
C ARG A 344 17.62 5.44 0.10
N ARG A 345 18.25 6.62 0.11
CA ARG A 345 18.17 7.56 1.25
C ARG A 345 16.78 8.15 1.42
N ALA A 346 16.05 8.39 0.34
CA ALA A 346 14.66 8.85 0.40
C ALA A 346 13.73 7.75 0.94
N GLU A 347 13.88 6.52 0.45
CA GLU A 347 13.16 5.34 0.95
C GLU A 347 13.48 5.06 2.42
N GLY A 348 14.75 5.15 2.83
CA GLY A 348 15.16 5.03 4.23
C GLY A 348 14.48 6.06 5.13
N ARG A 349 14.45 7.34 4.71
CA ARG A 349 13.75 8.40 5.45
C ARG A 349 12.23 8.20 5.49
N GLN A 350 11.62 7.72 4.40
CA GLN A 350 10.20 7.37 4.39
C GLN A 350 9.90 6.21 5.36
N ALA A 351 10.76 5.19 5.40
CA ALA A 351 10.62 4.07 6.31
C ALA A 351 10.80 4.48 7.78
N GLU A 352 11.76 5.35 8.08
CA GLU A 352 11.94 5.91 9.43
C GLU A 352 10.73 6.74 9.87
N ALA A 353 10.24 7.63 9.01
CA ALA A 353 9.06 8.45 9.30
C ALA A 353 7.78 7.59 9.45
N ALA A 354 7.63 6.54 8.63
CA ALA A 354 6.52 5.59 8.75
C ALA A 354 6.62 4.75 10.03
N ALA A 355 7.83 4.32 10.43
CA ALA A 355 8.05 3.61 11.69
C ALA A 355 7.74 4.50 12.91
N GLU A 356 8.16 5.76 12.88
CA GLU A 356 7.82 6.74 13.92
C GLU A 356 6.31 7.01 13.97
N GLY A 357 5.66 7.15 12.81
CA GLY A 357 4.21 7.30 12.70
C GLY A 357 3.44 6.10 13.25
N LEU A 358 3.87 4.87 12.92
CA LEU A 358 3.30 3.63 13.44
C LEU A 358 3.53 3.49 14.95
N ALA A 359 4.70 3.89 15.46
CA ALA A 359 4.97 3.91 16.89
C ALA A 359 4.05 4.90 17.62
N LYS A 360 3.86 6.11 17.08
CA LYS A 360 2.92 7.10 17.63
C LYS A 360 1.48 6.60 17.59
N ALA A 361 1.07 5.94 16.50
CA ALA A 361 -0.28 5.34 16.39
C ALA A 361 -0.49 4.26 17.47
N ARG A 362 0.49 3.38 17.69
CA ARG A 362 0.42 2.35 18.74
C ARG A 362 0.38 2.93 20.15
N VAL A 363 1.14 4.00 20.41
CA VAL A 363 1.08 4.71 21.70
C VAL A 363 -0.30 5.33 21.90
N TYR A 364 -0.87 5.95 20.87
CA TYR A 364 -2.20 6.54 20.92
C TYR A 364 -3.32 5.49 21.12
N GLU A 365 -3.22 4.35 20.44
CA GLU A 365 -4.12 3.19 20.65
C GLU A 365 -4.01 2.66 22.08
N ALA A 366 -2.80 2.50 22.61
CA ALA A 366 -2.59 2.05 23.99
C ALA A 366 -3.13 3.06 25.01
N ASP A 367 -2.94 4.37 24.78
CA ASP A 367 -3.45 5.44 25.64
C ASP A 367 -4.98 5.51 25.61
N THR A 368 -5.61 5.39 24.43
CA THR A 368 -7.07 5.36 24.31
C THR A 368 -7.67 4.11 24.98
N GLU A 369 -7.02 2.96 24.85
CA GLU A 369 -7.45 1.74 25.56
C GLU A 369 -7.27 1.87 27.08
N ALA A 370 -6.17 2.48 27.54
CA ALA A 370 -5.92 2.77 28.95
C ALA A 370 -6.97 3.74 29.52
N GLN A 371 -7.31 4.80 28.77
CA GLN A 371 -8.39 5.73 29.13
C GLN A 371 -9.74 5.04 29.17
N ARG A 372 -10.04 4.17 28.20
CA ARG A 372 -11.30 3.39 28.19
C ARG A 372 -11.38 2.47 29.40
N LYS A 373 -10.30 1.78 29.76
CA LYS A 373 -10.22 0.92 30.96
C LYS A 373 -10.38 1.73 32.24
N ARG A 374 -9.76 2.91 32.33
CA ARG A 374 -9.96 3.82 33.48
C ARG A 374 -11.40 4.33 33.57
N GLY A 375 -11.99 4.75 32.46
CA GLY A 375 -13.40 5.18 32.42
C GLY A 375 -14.37 4.07 32.82
N LEU A 376 -14.16 2.84 32.35
CA LEU A 376 -14.94 1.68 32.78
C LEU A 376 -14.75 1.37 34.27
N ALA A 377 -13.51 1.43 34.78
CA ALA A 377 -13.24 1.26 36.20
C ALA A 377 -13.96 2.32 37.06
N GLU A 378 -13.92 3.60 36.66
CA GLU A 378 -14.65 4.66 37.34
C GLU A 378 -16.16 4.46 37.33
N VAL A 379 -16.73 4.00 36.20
CA VAL A 379 -18.16 3.66 36.12
C VAL A 379 -18.48 2.51 37.07
N THR A 380 -17.68 1.44 37.11
CA THR A 380 -17.92 0.33 38.04
C THR A 380 -17.80 0.73 39.51
N VAL A 381 -16.85 1.63 39.85
CA VAL A 381 -16.72 2.18 41.21
C VAL A 381 -17.94 3.03 41.56
N LYS A 382 -18.41 3.88 40.64
CA LYS A 382 -19.61 4.68 40.84
C LYS A 382 -20.85 3.81 41.01
N GLU A 383 -21.04 2.78 40.18
CA GLU A 383 -22.15 1.82 40.30
C GLU A 383 -22.10 1.05 41.63
N ALA A 384 -20.92 0.59 42.04
CA ALA A 384 -20.74 -0.07 43.33
C ALA A 384 -21.03 0.87 44.51
N SER A 385 -20.58 2.13 44.42
CA SER A 385 -20.87 3.15 45.44
C SER A 385 -22.35 3.52 45.48
N ALA A 386 -23.04 3.60 44.34
CA ALA A 386 -24.47 3.86 44.28
C ALA A 386 -25.28 2.74 44.92
N LYS A 387 -24.94 1.47 44.65
CA LYS A 387 -25.54 0.30 45.31
C LYS A 387 -25.27 0.27 46.81
N ALA A 388 -24.06 0.65 47.24
CA ALA A 388 -23.73 0.73 48.65
C ALA A 388 -24.54 1.83 49.36
N ILE A 389 -24.71 3.01 48.73
CA ILE A 389 -25.53 4.11 49.25
C ILE A 389 -27.01 3.69 49.30
N GLU A 390 -27.52 3.00 48.29
CA GLU A 390 -28.88 2.48 48.26
C GLU A 390 -29.13 1.48 49.40
N GLN A 391 -28.21 0.53 49.61
CA GLN A 391 -28.30 -0.46 50.69
C GLN A 391 -28.20 0.18 52.08
N VAL A 392 -27.31 1.16 52.26
CA VAL A 392 -27.21 1.91 53.51
C VAL A 392 -28.47 2.74 53.74
N GLY A 393 -29.00 3.40 52.71
CA GLY A 393 -30.24 4.17 52.80
C GLY A 393 -31.45 3.31 53.13
N GLU A 394 -31.56 2.10 52.56
CA GLU A 394 -32.62 1.15 52.87
C GLU A 394 -32.49 0.59 54.30
N ALA A 395 -31.26 0.29 54.74
CA ALA A 395 -30.99 -0.14 56.11
C ALA A 395 -31.30 0.96 57.13
N GLU A 396 -30.96 2.22 56.83
CA GLU A 396 -31.29 3.39 57.66
C GLU A 396 -32.80 3.64 57.70
N ALA A 397 -33.49 3.56 56.56
CA ALA A 397 -34.95 3.70 56.50
C ALA A 397 -35.64 2.61 57.33
N SER A 398 -35.21 1.36 57.20
CA SER A 398 -35.74 0.24 58.01
C SER A 398 -35.41 0.40 59.50
N ALA A 399 -34.23 0.90 59.85
CA ALA A 399 -33.86 1.16 61.24
C ALA A 399 -34.71 2.29 61.86
N ILE A 400 -34.97 3.36 61.11
CA ILE A 400 -35.83 4.46 61.53
C ILE A 400 -37.28 3.96 61.70
N GLU A 401 -37.80 3.18 60.75
CA GLU A 401 -39.14 2.61 60.84
C GLU A 401 -39.30 1.72 62.08
N ASN A 402 -38.35 0.80 62.30
CA ASN A 402 -38.33 -0.07 63.47
C ASN A 402 -38.24 0.72 64.78
N ARG A 403 -37.44 1.80 64.81
CA ARG A 403 -37.32 2.68 65.96
C ARG A 403 -38.63 3.42 66.24
N ILE A 404 -39.26 4.02 65.24
CA ILE A 404 -40.54 4.72 65.38
C ILE A 404 -41.64 3.75 65.84
N MET A 405 -41.64 2.52 65.31
CA MET A 405 -42.60 1.49 65.73
C MET A 405 -42.37 1.08 67.19
N ALA A 406 -41.12 0.92 67.61
CA ALA A 406 -40.76 0.61 69.00
C ALA A 406 -41.12 1.76 69.96
N GLU A 407 -40.83 3.01 69.58
CA GLU A 407 -41.21 4.21 70.35
C GLU A 407 -42.73 4.34 70.46
N SER A 408 -43.47 4.09 69.36
CA SER A 408 -44.94 4.11 69.35
C SER A 408 -45.53 3.05 70.27
N ARG A 409 -44.99 1.82 70.27
CA ARG A 409 -45.41 0.75 71.18
C ARG A 409 -45.09 1.10 72.63
N GLY A 410 -43.89 1.60 72.91
CA GLY A 410 -43.49 2.02 74.26
C GLY A 410 -44.34 3.17 74.80
N LEU A 411 -44.70 4.14 73.96
CA LEU A 411 -45.62 5.22 74.32
C LEU A 411 -47.04 4.70 74.56
N ALA A 412 -47.55 3.78 73.74
CA ALA A 412 -48.86 3.17 73.92
C ALA A 412 -48.95 2.37 75.24
N GLU A 413 -47.91 1.60 75.57
CA GLU A 413 -47.82 0.86 76.84
C GLU A 413 -47.72 1.81 78.04
N LYS A 414 -46.90 2.87 77.94
CA LYS A 414 -46.84 3.91 78.98
C LYS A 414 -48.18 4.61 79.18
N ALA A 415 -48.88 4.96 78.10
CA ALA A 415 -50.21 5.57 78.17
C ALA A 415 -51.24 4.61 78.80
N GLY A 416 -51.19 3.32 78.46
CA GLY A 416 -52.02 2.29 79.07
C GLY A 416 -51.72 2.05 80.55
N ALA A 417 -50.46 2.18 80.98
CA ALA A 417 -50.06 2.12 82.38
C ALA A 417 -50.51 3.37 83.16
N MET A 418 -50.37 4.57 82.56
CA MET A 418 -50.84 5.84 83.13
C MET A 418 -52.35 5.85 83.40
N ALA A 419 -53.14 5.28 82.49
CA ALA A 419 -54.59 5.19 82.60
C ALA A 419 -55.06 4.35 83.81
N LYS A 420 -54.22 3.42 84.28
CA LYS A 420 -54.51 2.52 85.41
C LYS A 420 -54.11 3.09 86.78
N LEU A 421 -53.50 4.28 86.83
CA LEU A 421 -53.07 4.93 88.08
C LEU A 421 -54.16 5.83 88.67
N ASP A 422 -54.24 5.85 90.01
CA ASP A 422 -55.09 6.74 90.80
C ASP A 422 -54.63 8.21 90.73
N THR A 423 -55.54 9.15 91.02
CA THR A 423 -55.39 10.61 90.83
C THR A 423 -54.17 11.20 91.55
N ALA A 424 -53.85 10.75 92.77
CA ALA A 424 -52.69 11.22 93.52
C ALA A 424 -51.35 10.73 92.90
N THR A 425 -51.30 9.48 92.45
CA THR A 425 -50.10 8.90 91.82
C THR A 425 -49.85 9.51 90.44
N ARG A 426 -50.91 9.81 89.69
CA ARG A 426 -50.82 10.50 88.39
C ARG A 426 -50.19 11.89 88.53
N GLY A 427 -50.59 12.68 89.54
CA GLY A 427 -49.99 14.00 89.78
C GLY A 427 -48.50 13.94 90.12
N HIS A 428 -48.07 12.93 90.88
CA HIS A 428 -46.66 12.74 91.22
C HIS A 428 -45.80 12.30 90.02
N GLU A 429 -46.37 11.45 89.16
CA GLU A 429 -45.74 11.03 87.91
C GLU A 429 -45.67 12.17 86.89
N GLU A 430 -46.73 12.98 86.73
CA GLU A 430 -46.72 14.17 85.87
C GLU A 430 -45.67 15.20 86.32
N PHE A 431 -45.52 15.38 87.64
CA PHE A 431 -44.47 16.24 88.20
C PHE A 431 -43.07 15.68 87.92
N ARG A 432 -42.85 14.37 88.09
CA ARG A 432 -41.58 13.71 87.74
C ARG A 432 -41.27 13.88 86.26
N PHE A 433 -42.25 13.71 85.36
CA PHE A 433 -42.08 13.92 83.92
C PHE A 433 -41.73 15.37 83.57
N LYS A 434 -42.32 16.36 84.24
CA LYS A 434 -41.94 17.77 84.04
C LYS A 434 -40.48 18.01 84.40
N LEU A 435 -40.04 17.53 85.56
CA LEU A 435 -38.64 17.62 86.00
C LEU A 435 -37.69 16.90 85.04
N GLU A 436 -38.05 15.70 84.60
CA GLU A 436 -37.23 14.92 83.67
C GLU A 436 -37.10 15.64 82.32
N LYS A 437 -38.20 16.21 81.81
CA LYS A 437 -38.21 17.04 80.60
C LYS A 437 -37.37 18.31 80.76
N GLU A 438 -37.43 18.98 81.91
CA GLU A 438 -36.59 20.17 82.18
C GLU A 438 -35.10 19.81 82.20
N VAL A 439 -34.73 18.68 82.83
CA VAL A 439 -33.35 18.17 82.84
C VAL A 439 -32.89 17.81 81.42
N GLU A 440 -33.75 17.20 80.61
CA GLU A 440 -33.43 16.84 79.23
C GLU A 440 -33.23 18.09 78.35
N VAL A 441 -34.13 19.08 78.44
CA VAL A 441 -33.96 20.38 77.76
C VAL A 441 -32.68 21.08 78.20
N ALA A 442 -32.35 21.04 79.50
CA ALA A 442 -31.10 21.61 80.00
C ALA A 442 -29.86 20.91 79.44
N LYS A 443 -29.86 19.57 79.34
CA LYS A 443 -28.78 18.80 78.71
C LYS A 443 -28.60 19.18 77.24
N VAL A 444 -29.69 19.27 76.47
CA VAL A 444 -29.64 19.66 75.05
C VAL A 444 -29.10 21.09 74.89
N ARG A 445 -29.53 22.03 75.74
CA ARG A 445 -28.97 23.40 75.76
C ARG A 445 -27.48 23.41 76.09
N MET A 446 -27.04 22.62 77.06
CA MET A 446 -25.61 22.52 77.39
C MET A 446 -24.81 21.92 76.24
N GLN A 447 -25.33 20.89 75.56
CA GLN A 447 -24.66 20.29 74.41
C GLN A 447 -24.56 21.27 73.24
N ALA A 448 -25.64 22.01 72.94
CA ALA A 448 -25.61 23.09 71.96
C ALA A 448 -24.55 24.15 72.29
N ASN A 449 -24.43 24.55 73.56
CA ASN A 449 -23.38 25.47 74.00
C ASN A 449 -21.96 24.89 73.81
N VAL A 450 -21.77 23.59 74.04
CA VAL A 450 -20.50 22.90 73.80
C VAL A 450 -20.16 22.85 72.31
N ASP A 451 -21.14 22.56 71.45
CA ASP A 451 -20.93 22.46 70.01
C ASP A 451 -20.67 23.85 69.40
N VAL A 452 -21.39 24.88 69.84
CA VAL A 452 -21.09 26.28 69.51
C VAL A 452 -19.69 26.66 69.98
N ALA A 453 -19.29 26.27 71.20
CA ALA A 453 -17.95 26.52 71.70
C ALA A 453 -16.86 25.81 70.87
N LYS A 454 -17.10 24.58 70.41
CA LYS A 454 -16.19 23.84 69.52
C LYS A 454 -16.09 24.48 68.14
N ALA A 455 -17.22 24.82 67.52
CA ALA A 455 -17.25 25.49 66.22
C ALA A 455 -16.53 26.84 66.29
N ASN A 456 -16.77 27.62 67.34
CA ASN A 456 -16.07 28.88 67.58
C ASN A 456 -14.56 28.67 67.80
N ALA A 457 -14.16 27.63 68.54
CA ALA A 457 -12.75 27.29 68.73
C ALA A 457 -12.08 26.85 67.43
N GLU A 458 -12.78 26.13 66.57
CA GLU A 458 -12.28 25.66 65.27
C GLU A 458 -12.14 26.80 64.27
N VAL A 459 -13.11 27.73 64.24
CA VAL A 459 -13.01 28.99 63.48
C VAL A 459 -11.82 29.80 63.98
N LEU A 460 -11.68 30.02 65.29
CA LEU A 460 -10.53 30.72 65.86
C LEU A 460 -9.20 30.01 65.52
N ALA A 461 -9.14 28.69 65.62
CA ALA A 461 -7.94 27.91 65.29
C ALA A 461 -7.57 28.05 63.81
N THR A 462 -8.55 28.01 62.91
CA THR A 462 -8.34 28.16 61.46
C THR A 462 -7.93 29.59 61.11
N SER A 463 -8.58 30.59 61.72
CA SER A 463 -8.21 32.01 61.56
C SER A 463 -6.80 32.30 62.07
N LEU A 464 -6.41 31.74 63.22
CA LEU A 464 -5.04 31.89 63.76
C LEU A 464 -4.00 31.12 62.93
N ARG A 465 -4.35 29.95 62.38
CA ARG A 465 -3.46 29.16 61.53
C ARG A 465 -3.17 29.85 60.19
N ASN A 466 -4.15 30.57 59.64
CA ASN A 466 -4.02 31.29 58.37
C ASN A 466 -3.54 32.74 58.55
N ALA A 467 -3.58 33.31 59.75
CA ALA A 467 -3.06 34.64 60.04
C ALA A 467 -1.52 34.65 60.03
N LYS A 468 -0.94 35.46 59.14
CA LYS A 468 0.50 35.78 59.17
C LYS A 468 0.73 36.93 60.15
N PHE A 469 1.40 36.65 61.27
CA PHE A 469 1.77 37.67 62.24
C PHE A 469 3.15 38.24 61.90
N GLU A 470 3.21 39.52 61.49
CA GLU A 470 4.45 40.29 61.49
C GLU A 470 4.61 40.97 62.85
N ILE A 471 5.45 40.40 63.70
CA ILE A 471 5.75 40.95 65.02
C ILE A 471 6.93 41.92 64.88
N VAL A 472 6.64 43.22 64.84
CA VAL A 472 7.66 44.26 64.83
C VAL A 472 7.95 44.72 66.28
N GLY A 473 9.06 44.24 66.84
CA GLY A 473 9.84 44.90 67.89
C GLY A 473 9.19 45.19 69.26
N GLY A 474 9.39 44.27 70.21
CA GLY A 474 9.92 44.56 71.56
C GLY A 474 9.24 45.57 72.48
N ASP A 475 8.08 45.22 73.04
CA ASP A 475 7.84 45.27 74.49
C ASP A 475 6.60 44.41 74.81
N GLY A 476 6.58 43.67 75.91
CA GLY A 476 5.59 42.60 76.21
C GLY A 476 4.10 42.99 76.23
N ALA A 477 3.76 44.25 75.93
CA ALA A 477 2.41 44.79 75.85
C ALA A 477 1.56 44.21 74.71
N PHE A 478 2.15 43.69 73.62
CA PHE A 478 1.40 43.09 72.52
C PHE A 478 0.71 41.79 72.94
N PHE A 479 1.43 40.91 73.65
CA PHE A 479 0.88 39.64 74.14
C PHE A 479 -0.26 39.89 75.14
N ASP A 480 -0.08 40.83 76.06
CA ASP A 480 -1.08 41.15 77.08
C ASP A 480 -2.35 41.78 76.48
N ARG A 481 -2.21 42.60 75.42
CA ARG A 481 -3.35 43.14 74.65
C ARG A 481 -4.03 42.09 73.77
N PHE A 482 -3.27 41.17 73.17
CA PHE A 482 -3.81 40.06 72.38
C PHE A 482 -4.62 39.09 73.24
N VAL A 483 -4.09 38.68 74.39
CA VAL A 483 -4.80 37.79 75.33
C VAL A 483 -6.04 38.47 75.91
N LYS A 484 -5.99 39.79 76.20
CA LYS A 484 -7.19 40.55 76.59
C LYS A 484 -8.23 40.67 75.47
N ALA A 485 -7.82 40.87 74.21
CA ALA A 485 -8.74 40.94 73.08
C ALA A 485 -9.41 39.59 72.76
N VAL A 486 -8.66 38.48 72.85
CA VAL A 486 -9.21 37.12 72.65
C VAL A 486 -10.15 36.73 73.80
N SER A 487 -9.87 37.15 75.03
CA SER A 487 -10.73 36.88 76.19
C SER A 487 -11.96 37.79 76.28
N GLN A 488 -11.89 39.03 75.79
CA GLN A 488 -13.03 39.95 75.66
C GLN A 488 -13.97 39.65 74.48
N GLY A 489 -13.66 38.64 73.64
CA GLY A 489 -14.59 38.12 72.63
C GLY A 489 -15.78 37.33 73.18
N ARG A 490 -15.87 37.14 74.51
CA ARG A 490 -16.98 36.42 75.19
C ARG A 490 -18.15 37.32 75.62
N GLY A 491 -18.32 38.49 75.01
CA GLY A 491 -19.32 39.48 75.44
C GLY A 491 -19.94 40.32 74.33
N ILE A 492 -20.38 39.69 73.23
CA ILE A 492 -21.21 40.36 72.21
C ILE A 492 -22.43 39.49 71.95
N ASP A 493 -23.37 39.50 72.89
CA ASP A 493 -24.74 38.96 72.73
C ASP A 493 -25.79 40.02 73.10
N ALA A 494 -25.43 41.31 72.97
CA ALA A 494 -26.29 42.45 73.34
C ALA A 494 -26.46 43.47 72.22
N MET A 495 -26.36 43.06 70.94
CA MET A 495 -26.53 43.95 69.79
C MET A 495 -27.28 43.29 68.62
N VAL A 496 -28.20 42.37 68.91
CA VAL A 496 -29.12 41.77 67.91
C VAL A 496 -30.60 42.03 68.24
N ASP A 497 -30.92 42.52 69.44
CA ASP A 497 -32.32 42.80 69.83
C ASP A 497 -32.91 44.14 69.33
N ASN A 498 -32.15 44.97 68.62
CA ASN A 498 -32.58 46.32 68.20
C ASN A 498 -32.39 46.64 66.70
N SER A 499 -32.64 45.69 65.79
CA SER A 499 -32.85 46.04 64.38
C SER A 499 -34.34 46.16 64.07
N GLU A 500 -34.88 47.39 64.13
CA GLU A 500 -36.26 47.72 63.75
C GLU A 500 -36.59 47.38 62.27
N VAL A 501 -35.57 47.11 61.45
CA VAL A 501 -35.74 46.77 60.02
C VAL A 501 -36.08 45.29 59.82
N LEU A 502 -35.64 44.40 60.70
CA LEU A 502 -35.99 42.97 60.63
C LEU A 502 -37.37 42.66 61.25
N LYS A 503 -37.79 43.44 62.25
CA LYS A 503 -39.14 43.32 62.84
C LYS A 503 -40.24 43.81 61.89
N THR A 504 -39.98 44.83 61.06
CA THR A 504 -40.97 45.35 60.08
C THR A 504 -41.10 44.52 58.81
N LEU A 505 -40.07 43.76 58.41
CA LEU A 505 -40.13 42.87 57.25
C LEU A 505 -40.60 41.45 57.59
N GLY A 506 -40.49 41.03 58.86
CA GLY A 506 -40.82 39.67 59.31
C GLY A 506 -42.11 39.55 60.14
N SER A 507 -42.70 40.64 60.65
CA SER A 507 -43.87 40.59 61.53
C SER A 507 -45.06 39.87 60.90
N ASP A 508 -45.31 40.07 59.61
CA ASP A 508 -46.48 39.53 58.93
C ASP A 508 -46.43 37.99 58.77
N TYR A 509 -45.22 37.40 58.73
CA TYR A 509 -45.03 35.93 58.71
C TYR A 509 -44.88 35.33 60.10
N LEU A 510 -44.37 36.10 61.06
CA LEU A 510 -44.17 35.66 62.45
C LEU A 510 -45.46 35.70 63.26
N ASP A 511 -46.36 36.65 62.99
CA ASP A 511 -47.67 36.76 63.64
C ASP A 511 -48.76 35.87 62.97
N GLY A 512 -48.39 35.12 61.92
CA GLY A 512 -49.26 34.14 61.27
C GLY A 512 -50.35 34.72 60.36
N SER A 513 -50.33 36.02 60.06
CA SER A 513 -51.27 36.67 59.14
C SER A 513 -50.96 36.40 57.67
N ARG A 514 -49.73 35.96 57.34
CA ARG A 514 -49.33 35.41 56.03
C ARG A 514 -48.61 34.09 56.15
N SER A 515 -48.83 33.19 55.18
CA SER A 515 -48.14 31.89 55.12
C SER A 515 -47.30 31.79 53.85
N LEU A 516 -45.99 31.58 54.03
CA LEU A 516 -45.02 31.34 52.96
C LEU A 516 -45.46 30.23 51.97
N PRO A 517 -46.09 29.12 52.42
CA PRO A 517 -46.57 28.09 51.51
C PRO A 517 -47.74 28.55 50.62
N ALA A 518 -48.62 29.43 51.12
CA ALA A 518 -49.74 29.95 50.33
C ALA A 518 -49.24 30.93 49.26
N ASP A 519 -48.31 31.82 49.61
CA ASP A 519 -47.72 32.77 48.66
C ASP A 519 -46.90 32.05 47.57
N LEU A 520 -46.19 30.99 47.94
CA LEU A 520 -45.46 30.14 47.00
C LEU A 520 -46.42 29.37 46.07
N LYS A 521 -47.55 28.89 46.59
CA LYS A 521 -48.59 28.21 45.81
C LYS A 521 -49.29 29.16 44.85
N GLU A 522 -49.57 30.39 45.25
CA GLU A 522 -50.18 31.41 44.40
C GLU A 522 -49.20 31.84 43.28
N ALA A 523 -47.92 32.05 43.60
CA ALA A 523 -46.87 32.37 42.63
C ALA A 523 -46.63 31.25 41.59
N LEU A 524 -46.89 29.98 41.96
CA LEU A 524 -46.72 28.82 41.09
C LEU A 524 -48.02 28.42 40.35
N SER A 525 -49.20 28.86 40.82
CA SER A 525 -50.50 28.45 40.26
C SER A 525 -50.82 28.98 38.85
N GLY A 526 -50.05 29.94 38.35
CA GLY A 526 -50.21 30.52 37.01
C GLY A 526 -49.30 29.93 35.92
N LEU A 527 -48.53 28.87 36.20
CA LEU A 527 -47.53 28.33 35.27
C LEU A 527 -48.05 27.09 34.53
N GLY A 528 -48.00 27.11 33.20
CA GLY A 528 -48.19 25.93 32.36
C GLY A 528 -46.94 25.03 32.35
N SER A 529 -47.10 23.76 32.00
CA SER A 529 -46.06 22.71 32.07
C SER A 529 -44.79 22.98 31.24
N GLY A 530 -44.82 23.94 30.31
CA GLY A 530 -43.64 24.37 29.54
C GLY A 530 -42.74 25.41 30.22
N ASP A 531 -43.26 26.19 31.18
CA ASP A 531 -42.50 27.29 31.81
C ASP A 531 -41.71 26.85 33.06
N LEU A 532 -41.98 25.65 33.57
CA LEU A 532 -41.24 25.06 34.72
C LEU A 532 -39.79 24.71 34.37
N ALA A 533 -39.49 24.43 33.10
CA ALA A 533 -38.16 24.04 32.66
C ALA A 533 -37.16 25.21 32.63
N ASN A 534 -37.64 26.46 32.57
CA ASN A 534 -36.80 27.67 32.45
C ASN A 534 -36.82 28.57 33.70
N LEU A 535 -37.33 28.07 34.84
CA LEU A 535 -37.44 28.87 36.05
C LEU A 535 -36.12 28.83 36.86
N SER A 536 -35.31 29.89 36.76
CA SER A 536 -34.15 30.06 37.65
C SER A 536 -34.56 30.64 39.00
N VAL A 537 -33.86 30.26 40.08
CA VAL A 537 -34.08 30.78 41.45
C VAL A 537 -34.02 32.31 41.47
N ALA A 538 -33.13 32.89 40.66
CA ALA A 538 -33.03 34.34 40.48
C ALA A 538 -34.30 34.95 39.85
N ASN A 539 -34.90 34.33 38.84
CA ASN A 539 -36.15 34.82 38.23
C ASN A 539 -37.37 34.66 39.14
N LEU A 540 -37.42 33.62 39.96
CA LEU A 540 -38.47 33.42 40.97
C LEU A 540 -38.38 34.48 42.07
N LEU A 541 -37.17 34.74 42.59
CA LEU A 541 -36.90 35.81 43.55
C LEU A 541 -37.19 37.18 42.94
N ASN A 542 -36.82 37.41 41.68
CA ASN A 542 -37.06 38.68 41.00
C ASN A 542 -38.55 38.92 40.75
N ARG A 543 -39.38 37.89 40.46
CA ARG A 543 -40.85 38.02 40.38
C ARG A 543 -41.52 38.22 41.75
N LEU A 544 -41.02 37.57 42.80
CA LEU A 544 -41.46 37.82 44.18
C LEU A 544 -41.08 39.23 44.65
N ALA A 545 -39.95 39.76 44.19
CA ALA A 545 -39.46 41.10 44.52
C ALA A 545 -40.12 42.21 43.68
N THR A 546 -40.40 42.01 42.40
CA THR A 546 -40.91 43.05 41.47
C THR A 546 -42.35 43.50 41.73
N LYS A 547 -43.06 42.89 42.68
CA LYS A 547 -44.34 43.42 43.19
C LYS A 547 -44.20 44.33 44.42
N ARG A 548 -42.99 44.65 44.89
CA ARG A 548 -42.75 45.57 46.03
C ARG A 548 -41.62 46.57 45.75
N ASP A 549 -42.00 47.85 45.73
CA ASP A 549 -41.24 49.09 45.92
C ASP A 549 -39.83 49.23 45.31
N ALA A 550 -39.75 49.99 44.21
CA ALA A 550 -38.56 50.21 43.38
C ALA A 550 -37.49 51.18 43.95
N GLY A 551 -37.61 51.61 45.22
CA GLY A 551 -36.68 52.57 45.83
C GLY A 551 -35.49 51.93 46.56
N ALA A 552 -35.73 50.93 47.40
CA ALA A 552 -34.72 50.43 48.35
C ALA A 552 -33.67 49.48 47.72
N VAL A 553 -34.02 48.81 46.61
CA VAL A 553 -33.12 47.87 45.91
C VAL A 553 -32.03 48.62 45.12
N ARG A 554 -32.31 49.85 44.68
CA ARG A 554 -31.37 50.68 43.92
C ARG A 554 -30.23 51.20 44.80
N ASP A 555 -30.53 51.54 46.06
CA ASP A 555 -29.54 51.98 47.05
C ASP A 555 -28.66 50.85 47.59
N ALA A 556 -29.17 49.62 47.63
CA ALA A 556 -28.39 48.44 48.01
C ALA A 556 -27.40 48.01 46.90
N LEU A 557 -27.79 48.15 45.62
CA LEU A 557 -26.92 47.88 44.47
C LEU A 557 -25.80 48.93 44.32
N ALA A 558 -26.07 50.20 44.64
CA ALA A 558 -25.05 51.26 44.62
C ALA A 558 -23.96 51.06 45.69
N LYS A 559 -24.32 50.56 46.87
CA LYS A 559 -23.36 50.24 47.94
C LYS A 559 -22.55 48.97 47.70
N ALA A 560 -23.09 48.03 46.91
CA ALA A 560 -22.36 46.82 46.51
C ALA A 560 -21.35 47.06 45.38
N SER A 561 -21.61 48.03 44.48
CA SER A 561 -20.67 48.40 43.42
C SER A 561 -19.42 49.13 43.91
N ASP A 562 -19.48 49.82 45.06
CA ASP A 562 -18.32 50.51 45.65
C ASP A 562 -17.35 49.54 46.36
N VAL A 563 -17.81 48.36 46.78
CA VAL A 563 -16.96 47.33 47.43
C VAL A 563 -16.21 46.48 46.39
N VAL A 564 -16.77 46.29 45.20
CA VAL A 564 -16.12 45.53 44.11
C VAL A 564 -15.03 46.34 43.38
N ARG A 565 -15.02 47.68 43.51
CA ARG A 565 -14.03 48.55 42.84
C ARG A 565 -12.68 48.65 43.55
N LEU A 566 -12.52 48.08 44.76
CA LEU A 566 -11.27 48.10 45.53
C LEU A 566 -10.42 46.82 45.40
N ASP A 567 -10.98 45.73 44.88
CA ASP A 567 -10.24 44.46 44.65
C ASP A 567 -9.73 44.30 43.21
N GLY A 568 -10.00 45.26 42.31
CA GLY A 568 -9.57 45.22 40.91
C GLY A 568 -8.18 45.79 40.60
N GLU A 569 -7.48 46.41 41.56
CA GLU A 569 -6.15 47.04 41.36
C GLU A 569 -4.98 46.22 41.92
N ARG A 570 -5.16 44.92 42.23
CA ARG A 570 -4.09 44.06 42.79
C ARG A 570 -3.78 42.77 42.06
N THR A 571 -4.18 42.67 40.79
CA THR A 571 -3.63 41.67 39.85
C THR A 571 -3.45 42.31 38.47
N GLY A 572 -2.27 42.89 38.27
CA GLY A 572 -1.69 43.31 36.99
C GLY A 572 -0.21 43.00 37.02
#